data_AF-A0A1A6A477-F1
#
_entry.id   AF-A0A1A6A477-F1
#
_cell.length_a   1.000
_cell.length_b   1.000
_cell.length_c   1.000
_cell.angle_alpha   90.00
_cell.angle_beta   90.00
_cell.angle_gamma   90.00
#
_symmetry.space_group_name_H-M   'P 1'
#
loop_
_entity.id
_entity.type
_entity.pdbx_description
1 polymer ?
#
loop_
_entity_poly.entity_id
_entity_poly.type
_entity_poly.pdbx_seq_one_letter_code
_entity_poly.pdbx_strand_id
1 'polypeptide(L)'
;MNGQQNSTVAAIPHPPTYPYNWREIINGSLEENFVSIALGSLNELIKPDFIPSLEHIQLLLHLAINPSTHQITPELPLSLLFKLLSCHRSSSLSQALPIHPSSSDQTVREEIPAWLQWNYKRSELHKTVWKSMKRCSEQGIWALLWDQNPETKRADSRRRERGQVGAHEDENDSGDDDGSANHMQLSSNGWSLLEWLVAFWEKDKCVDQNQAGSGSGHSLLFLKQLPRPMDRTGQLPRNDASIPLSILKQACDDSLSKSAESREWRISVAVRLLSLVILTTNGKEPPFHPASLSTPLLHTMRALPLIDVQTILRYLDVLGHWRIVSHTLTLLVEDVAGGSVCTLRDERKNIHFEEDFNHRLNRPTSGYLMKVLLLSSLPRADNQGKMLSFKVALVRIIKAHQSAEEQDKIRRRIRDDSDWWGRFNKVLEQETKGSKAILTGCMESLLS
;
A
#
# COMPACT_ATOMS: atom_id res chain seq x y z
N MET A 1 -41.90 -9.18 -31.78
CA MET A 1 -40.56 -8.98 -32.38
C MET A 1 -39.87 -7.86 -31.63
N ASN A 2 -39.12 -8.18 -30.57
CA ASN A 2 -38.25 -7.22 -29.87
C ASN A 2 -36.83 -7.80 -29.91
N GLY A 3 -35.99 -7.21 -30.77
CA GLY A 3 -34.58 -7.56 -30.86
C GLY A 3 -33.81 -6.90 -29.73
N GLN A 4 -33.32 -7.70 -28.78
CA GLN A 4 -32.27 -7.28 -27.86
C GLN A 4 -30.94 -7.26 -28.63
N GLN A 5 -30.44 -6.06 -28.91
CA GLN A 5 -29.06 -5.87 -29.35
C GLN A 5 -28.13 -6.05 -28.15
N ASN A 6 -27.57 -7.25 -28.00
CA ASN A 6 -26.38 -7.48 -27.19
C ASN A 6 -25.21 -6.74 -27.85
N SER A 7 -24.91 -5.53 -27.39
CA SER A 7 -23.65 -4.86 -27.71
C SER A 7 -22.54 -5.53 -26.90
N THR A 8 -21.96 -6.59 -27.45
CA THR A 8 -20.68 -7.12 -26.99
C THR A 8 -19.60 -6.08 -27.28
N VAL A 9 -19.14 -5.38 -26.25
CA VAL A 9 -17.94 -4.54 -26.32
C VAL A 9 -16.78 -5.43 -26.74
N ALA A 10 -16.31 -5.28 -27.98
CA ALA A 10 -15.19 -6.04 -28.50
C ALA A 10 -13.96 -5.80 -27.61
N ALA A 11 -13.38 -6.87 -27.07
CA ALA A 11 -12.14 -6.80 -26.31
C ALA A 11 -11.06 -6.20 -27.20
N ILE A 12 -10.51 -5.06 -26.79
CA ILE A 12 -9.41 -4.41 -27.52
C ILE A 12 -8.22 -5.39 -27.49
N PRO A 13 -7.73 -5.85 -28.66
CA PRO A 13 -6.71 -6.88 -28.73
C PRO A 13 -5.41 -6.39 -28.07
N HIS A 14 -4.75 -7.29 -27.33
CA HIS A 14 -3.42 -7.02 -26.79
C HIS A 14 -2.44 -6.79 -27.95
N PRO A 15 -1.54 -5.79 -27.85
CA PRO A 15 -0.55 -5.56 -28.89
C PRO A 15 0.36 -6.79 -29.01
N PRO A 16 0.73 -7.20 -30.24
CA PRO A 16 1.67 -8.29 -30.43
C PRO A 16 3.03 -7.99 -29.81
N THR A 17 3.72 -9.04 -29.38
CA THR A 17 5.11 -8.95 -28.93
C THR A 17 6.03 -8.59 -30.09
N TYR A 18 7.20 -8.02 -29.77
CA TYR A 18 8.21 -7.65 -30.77
C TYR A 18 8.47 -8.80 -31.77
N PRO A 19 8.44 -8.50 -33.08
CA PRO A 19 8.81 -9.46 -34.11
C PRO A 19 10.20 -10.04 -33.86
N TYR A 20 10.46 -11.23 -34.42
CA TYR A 20 11.70 -11.97 -34.17
C TYR A 20 12.96 -11.15 -34.45
N ASN A 21 13.04 -10.47 -35.59
CA ASN A 21 14.18 -9.63 -35.96
C ASN A 21 14.49 -8.53 -34.94
N TRP A 22 13.47 -7.88 -34.37
CA TRP A 22 13.66 -6.85 -33.34
C TRP A 22 14.18 -7.45 -32.03
N ARG A 23 13.67 -8.63 -31.67
CA ARG A 23 14.16 -9.37 -30.50
C ARG A 23 15.61 -9.78 -30.68
N GLU A 24 16.01 -10.25 -31.85
CA GLU A 24 17.40 -10.64 -32.14
C GLU A 24 18.37 -9.45 -32.08
N ILE A 25 17.99 -8.26 -32.57
CA ILE A 25 18.84 -7.05 -32.48
C ILE A 25 19.14 -6.71 -31.01
N ILE A 26 18.11 -6.74 -30.16
CA ILE A 26 18.27 -6.44 -28.74
C ILE A 26 19.06 -7.57 -28.06
N ASN A 27 18.66 -8.82 -28.27
CA ASN A 27 19.25 -9.98 -27.63
C ASN A 27 20.73 -10.20 -28.00
N GLY A 28 21.11 -9.99 -29.27
CA GLY A 28 22.51 -10.07 -29.68
C GLY A 28 23.38 -9.07 -28.92
N SER A 29 22.89 -7.84 -28.73
CA SER A 29 23.58 -6.83 -27.91
C SER A 29 23.70 -7.26 -26.44
N LEU A 30 22.68 -7.95 -25.89
CA LEU A 30 22.69 -8.45 -24.50
C LEU A 30 23.61 -9.66 -24.30
N GLU A 31 23.75 -10.52 -25.31
CA GLU A 31 24.69 -11.64 -25.31
C GLU A 31 26.13 -11.14 -25.27
N GLU A 32 26.43 -10.10 -26.03
CA GLU A 32 27.74 -9.43 -26.07
C GLU A 32 27.97 -8.46 -24.89
N ASN A 33 27.01 -8.38 -23.95
CA ASN A 33 27.05 -7.50 -22.77
C ASN A 33 27.10 -5.99 -23.11
N PHE A 34 26.65 -5.60 -24.31
CA PHE A 34 26.49 -4.22 -24.75
C PHE A 34 25.14 -3.63 -24.30
N VAL A 35 24.95 -3.54 -22.97
CA VAL A 35 23.68 -3.11 -22.35
C VAL A 35 23.22 -1.74 -22.84
N SER A 36 24.13 -0.77 -22.98
CA SER A 36 23.78 0.58 -23.48
C SER A 36 23.19 0.56 -24.90
N ILE A 37 23.73 -0.27 -25.79
CA ILE A 37 23.23 -0.42 -27.17
C ILE A 37 21.86 -1.10 -27.17
N ALA A 38 21.70 -2.13 -26.33
CA ALA A 38 20.42 -2.82 -26.16
C ALA A 38 19.33 -1.88 -25.64
N LEU A 39 19.63 -1.03 -24.64
CA LEU A 39 18.69 -0.04 -24.11
C LEU A 39 18.37 1.07 -25.11
N GLY A 40 19.36 1.51 -25.89
CA GLY A 40 19.15 2.46 -26.99
C GLY A 40 18.19 1.89 -28.03
N SER A 41 18.43 0.65 -28.47
CA SER A 41 17.54 -0.06 -29.41
C SER A 41 16.14 -0.23 -28.83
N LEU A 42 16.04 -0.62 -27.55
CA LEU A 42 14.76 -0.76 -26.87
C LEU A 42 14.00 0.57 -26.83
N ASN A 43 14.67 1.68 -26.53
CA ASN A 43 14.06 3.01 -26.50
C ASN A 43 13.41 3.40 -27.84
N GLU A 44 14.11 3.18 -28.95
CA GLU A 44 13.62 3.50 -30.30
C GLU A 44 12.45 2.61 -30.74
N LEU A 45 12.37 1.39 -30.20
CA LEU A 45 11.36 0.42 -30.57
C LEU A 45 10.08 0.50 -29.73
N ILE A 46 10.07 1.21 -28.59
CA ILE A 46 8.86 1.41 -27.78
C ILE A 46 7.84 2.24 -28.57
N LYS A 47 6.79 1.57 -29.04
CA LYS A 47 5.70 2.12 -29.87
C LYS A 47 4.36 1.53 -29.42
N PRO A 48 3.22 2.21 -29.62
CA PRO A 48 1.91 1.71 -29.17
C PRO A 48 1.53 0.33 -29.73
N ASP A 49 1.98 0.03 -30.96
CA ASP A 49 1.55 -1.15 -31.72
C ASP A 49 2.22 -2.46 -31.28
N PHE A 50 3.35 -2.40 -30.60
CA PHE A 50 4.14 -3.57 -30.24
C PHE A 50 4.67 -3.49 -28.81
N ILE A 51 4.69 -4.62 -28.11
CA ILE A 51 5.20 -4.72 -26.74
C ILE A 51 6.55 -5.47 -26.71
N PRO A 52 7.53 -5.05 -25.88
CA PRO A 52 8.74 -5.84 -25.70
C PRO A 52 8.45 -7.25 -25.18
N SER A 53 9.42 -8.16 -25.35
CA SER A 53 9.36 -9.47 -24.70
C SER A 53 9.38 -9.36 -23.18
N LEU A 54 8.95 -10.42 -22.49
CA LEU A 54 9.00 -10.50 -21.02
C LEU A 54 10.43 -10.31 -20.50
N GLU A 55 11.41 -10.91 -21.18
CA GLU A 55 12.83 -10.79 -20.85
C GLU A 55 13.31 -9.33 -20.90
N HIS A 56 12.89 -8.55 -21.90
CA HIS A 56 13.28 -7.15 -21.99
C HIS A 56 12.72 -6.31 -20.84
N ILE A 57 11.47 -6.57 -20.43
CA ILE A 57 10.85 -5.86 -19.30
C ILE A 57 11.55 -6.24 -17.99
N GLN A 58 11.86 -7.53 -17.78
CA GLN A 58 12.57 -8.01 -16.60
C GLN A 58 14.01 -7.53 -16.52
N LEU A 59 14.69 -7.39 -17.66
CA LEU A 59 15.99 -6.73 -17.75
C LEU A 59 15.88 -5.30 -17.24
N LEU A 60 14.87 -4.53 -17.67
CA LEU A 60 14.67 -3.16 -17.18
C LEU A 60 14.44 -3.12 -15.66
N LEU A 61 13.65 -4.04 -15.11
CA LEU A 61 13.46 -4.15 -13.65
C LEU A 61 14.78 -4.44 -12.93
N HIS A 62 15.60 -5.35 -13.46
CA HIS A 62 16.91 -5.67 -12.89
C HIS A 62 17.88 -4.50 -12.96
N LEU A 63 17.94 -3.79 -14.08
CA LEU A 63 18.82 -2.65 -14.29
C LEU A 63 18.36 -1.43 -13.50
N ALA A 64 17.06 -1.27 -13.25
CA ALA A 64 16.54 -0.19 -12.41
C ALA A 64 17.06 -0.30 -10.97
N ILE A 65 17.24 -1.52 -10.44
CA ILE A 65 17.79 -1.73 -9.08
C ILE A 65 19.32 -1.84 -9.06
N ASN A 66 19.95 -2.23 -10.17
CA ASN A 66 21.41 -2.36 -10.31
C ASN A 66 21.96 -1.55 -11.51
N PRO A 67 21.81 -0.22 -11.54
CA PRO A 67 22.29 0.58 -12.69
C PRO A 67 23.82 0.60 -12.80
N SER A 68 24.52 0.67 -11.67
CA SER A 68 25.97 0.85 -11.63
C SER A 68 26.78 -0.34 -12.15
N THR A 69 26.17 -1.53 -12.26
CA THR A 69 26.88 -2.74 -12.70
C THR A 69 27.18 -2.77 -14.19
N HIS A 70 26.55 -1.90 -15.00
CA HIS A 70 26.62 -1.95 -16.46
C HIS A 70 27.07 -0.64 -17.12
N GLN A 71 27.63 0.32 -16.36
CA GLN A 71 28.07 1.64 -16.88
C GLN A 71 26.99 2.38 -17.68
N ILE A 72 25.72 2.18 -17.34
CA ILE A 72 24.58 2.87 -17.94
C ILE A 72 24.22 4.11 -17.13
N THR A 73 23.55 5.07 -17.77
CA THR A 73 22.88 6.16 -17.09
C THR A 73 21.84 5.59 -16.12
N PRO A 74 21.93 5.83 -14.80
CA PRO A 74 21.09 5.16 -13.81
C PRO A 74 19.59 5.35 -13.99
N GLU A 75 19.19 6.49 -14.55
CA GLU A 75 17.80 6.85 -14.78
C GLU A 75 17.22 6.18 -16.03
N LEU A 76 18.06 5.70 -16.96
CA LEU A 76 17.63 5.19 -18.25
C LEU A 76 16.67 3.99 -18.14
N PRO A 77 16.95 2.92 -17.37
CA PRO A 77 16.03 1.80 -17.25
C PRO A 77 14.65 2.21 -16.73
N LEU A 78 14.63 3.10 -15.73
CA LEU A 78 13.39 3.57 -15.13
C LEU A 78 12.58 4.46 -16.08
N SER A 79 13.25 5.35 -16.82
CA SER A 79 12.59 6.16 -17.85
C SER A 79 11.95 5.31 -18.96
N LEU A 80 12.60 4.22 -19.36
CA LEU A 80 12.04 3.27 -20.33
C LEU A 80 10.83 2.52 -19.76
N LEU A 81 10.87 2.15 -18.48
CA LEU A 81 9.71 1.57 -17.79
C LEU A 81 8.53 2.55 -17.75
N PHE A 82 8.76 3.84 -17.48
CA PHE A 82 7.69 4.85 -17.54
C PHE A 82 7.19 5.09 -18.97
N LYS A 83 8.07 5.06 -19.98
CA LYS A 83 7.69 5.15 -21.40
C LYS A 83 6.82 3.95 -21.83
N LEU A 84 7.18 2.74 -21.42
CA LEU A 84 6.35 1.55 -21.63
C LEU A 84 4.99 1.69 -20.95
N LEU A 85 4.99 2.16 -19.71
CA LEU A 85 3.76 2.39 -18.97
C LEU A 85 2.90 3.49 -19.59
N SER A 86 3.46 4.49 -20.26
CA SER A 86 2.65 5.50 -20.96
C SER A 86 2.04 4.94 -22.25
N CYS A 87 2.80 4.16 -23.03
CA CYS A 87 2.36 3.58 -24.29
C CYS A 87 1.37 2.41 -24.15
N HIS A 88 1.49 1.59 -23.11
CA HIS A 88 0.75 0.33 -23.01
C HIS A 88 -0.16 0.24 -21.78
N ARG A 89 -1.12 -0.68 -21.82
CA ARG A 89 -1.95 -1.02 -20.65
C ARG A 89 -1.15 -1.85 -19.65
N SER A 90 -1.42 -1.68 -18.36
CA SER A 90 -0.77 -2.45 -17.30
C SER A 90 -0.95 -3.96 -17.50
N SER A 91 -2.15 -4.40 -17.91
CA SER A 91 -2.44 -5.82 -18.22
C SER A 91 -1.60 -6.41 -19.34
N SER A 92 -1.06 -5.60 -20.26
CA SER A 92 -0.21 -6.11 -21.34
C SER A 92 1.22 -6.37 -20.86
N LEU A 93 1.69 -5.63 -19.87
CA LEU A 93 3.03 -5.79 -19.29
C LEU A 93 3.04 -6.77 -18.09
N SER A 94 1.87 -7.10 -17.53
CA SER A 94 1.76 -7.79 -16.25
C SER A 94 2.38 -9.18 -16.21
N GLN A 95 2.45 -9.88 -17.35
CA GLN A 95 3.07 -11.20 -17.43
C GLN A 95 4.57 -11.17 -17.14
N ALA A 96 5.22 -10.02 -17.29
CA ALA A 96 6.64 -9.87 -17.00
C ALA A 96 6.92 -9.69 -15.50
N LEU A 97 5.91 -9.31 -14.71
CA LEU A 97 6.06 -9.01 -13.30
C LEU A 97 5.92 -10.28 -12.45
N PRO A 98 6.85 -10.53 -11.53
CA PRO A 98 6.66 -11.53 -10.48
C PRO A 98 5.40 -11.21 -9.67
N ILE A 99 4.59 -12.23 -9.44
CA ILE A 99 3.42 -12.16 -8.55
C ILE A 99 3.73 -12.84 -7.23
N HIS A 100 2.98 -12.50 -6.18
CA HIS A 100 3.14 -13.19 -4.91
C HIS A 100 2.80 -14.68 -5.07
N PRO A 101 3.60 -15.62 -4.55
CA PRO A 101 3.40 -17.06 -4.76
C PRO A 101 2.10 -17.60 -4.16
N SER A 102 1.52 -16.94 -3.15
CA SER A 102 0.19 -17.32 -2.66
C SER A 102 -0.96 -16.85 -3.55
N SER A 103 -0.69 -16.03 -4.56
CA SER A 103 -1.65 -15.61 -5.58
C SER A 103 -1.65 -16.49 -6.83
N SER A 104 -0.70 -17.42 -6.99
CA SER A 104 -0.74 -18.41 -8.06
C SER A 104 -1.67 -19.56 -7.69
N ASP A 105 -2.45 -20.03 -8.67
CA ASP A 105 -3.30 -21.21 -8.50
C ASP A 105 -2.43 -22.44 -8.19
N GLN A 106 -2.93 -23.32 -7.33
CA GLN A 106 -2.19 -24.48 -6.83
C GLN A 106 -1.73 -25.42 -7.97
N THR A 107 -2.48 -25.49 -9.07
CA THR A 107 -2.13 -26.27 -10.27
C THR A 107 -0.98 -25.68 -11.07
N VAL A 108 -0.75 -24.37 -10.97
CA VAL A 108 0.33 -23.63 -11.66
C VAL A 108 1.62 -23.60 -10.84
N ARG A 109 1.59 -24.03 -9.57
CA ARG A 109 2.78 -24.02 -8.69
C ARG A 109 3.86 -25.01 -9.11
N GLU A 110 3.51 -26.03 -9.88
CA GLU A 110 4.45 -27.03 -10.37
C GLU A 110 5.21 -26.56 -11.62
N GLU A 111 4.68 -25.59 -12.37
CA GLU A 111 5.32 -25.03 -13.55
C GLU A 111 6.19 -23.82 -13.23
N ILE A 112 7.36 -23.73 -13.88
CA ILE A 112 8.23 -22.56 -13.77
C ILE A 112 7.48 -21.36 -14.37
N PRO A 113 7.21 -20.30 -13.58
CA PRO A 113 6.39 -19.19 -14.05
C PRO A 113 7.09 -18.48 -15.22
N ALA A 114 6.31 -17.95 -16.16
CA ALA A 114 6.83 -17.28 -17.36
C ALA A 114 7.90 -16.21 -17.05
N TRP A 115 7.75 -15.52 -15.93
CA TRP A 115 8.71 -14.49 -15.51
C TRP A 115 10.07 -15.02 -15.00
N LEU A 116 10.19 -16.33 -14.81
CA LEU A 116 11.42 -17.00 -14.36
C LEU A 116 12.06 -17.90 -15.45
N GLN A 117 11.50 -17.92 -16.67
CA GLN A 117 11.97 -18.76 -17.79
C GLN A 117 13.21 -18.23 -18.50
N TRP A 118 14.14 -17.59 -17.77
CA TRP A 118 15.40 -17.11 -18.35
C TRP A 118 16.36 -18.25 -18.67
N ASN A 119 16.98 -18.21 -19.85
CA ASN A 119 18.14 -19.05 -20.14
C ASN A 119 19.40 -18.50 -19.46
N TYR A 120 19.59 -18.82 -18.18
CA TYR A 120 20.73 -18.34 -17.38
C TYR A 120 22.10 -18.82 -17.88
N LYS A 121 22.16 -19.76 -18.83
CA LYS A 121 23.41 -20.23 -19.46
C LYS A 121 23.82 -19.38 -20.68
N ARG A 122 22.96 -18.48 -21.13
CA ARG A 122 23.14 -17.70 -22.36
C ARG A 122 24.25 -16.65 -22.24
N SER A 123 24.25 -15.85 -21.17
CA SER A 123 25.33 -14.92 -20.85
C SER A 123 25.40 -14.64 -19.35
N GLU A 124 26.48 -14.02 -18.86
CA GLU A 124 26.57 -13.62 -17.44
C GLU A 124 25.48 -12.60 -17.06
N LEU A 125 25.07 -11.71 -17.97
CA LEU A 125 23.94 -10.81 -17.75
C LEU A 125 22.63 -11.60 -17.55
N HIS A 126 22.34 -12.60 -18.40
CA HIS A 126 21.15 -13.43 -18.23
C HIS A 126 21.14 -14.14 -16.88
N LYS A 127 22.31 -14.58 -16.41
CA LYS A 127 22.49 -15.20 -15.10
C LYS A 127 22.26 -14.23 -13.93
N THR A 128 22.72 -12.97 -14.02
CA THR A 128 22.47 -11.96 -12.97
C THR A 128 21.00 -11.53 -12.92
N VAL A 129 20.36 -11.38 -14.08
CA VAL A 129 18.92 -11.08 -14.17
C VAL A 129 18.12 -12.26 -13.61
N TRP A 130 18.42 -13.50 -14.02
CA TRP A 130 17.75 -14.68 -13.48
C TRP A 130 17.91 -14.79 -11.96
N LYS A 131 19.10 -14.54 -11.40
CA LYS A 131 19.31 -14.51 -9.95
C LYS A 131 18.43 -13.46 -9.26
N SER A 132 18.25 -12.30 -9.88
CA SER A 132 17.39 -11.23 -9.35
C SER A 132 15.92 -11.64 -9.39
N MET A 133 15.46 -12.18 -10.53
CA MET A 133 14.08 -12.66 -10.67
C MET A 133 13.80 -13.85 -9.74
N LYS A 134 14.75 -14.78 -9.59
CA LYS A 134 14.61 -15.94 -8.70
C LYS A 134 14.31 -15.56 -7.26
N ARG A 135 14.84 -14.44 -6.76
CA ARG A 135 14.53 -13.92 -5.41
C ARG A 135 13.04 -13.60 -5.22
N CYS A 136 12.34 -13.31 -6.31
CA CYS A 136 10.91 -13.01 -6.29
C CYS A 136 10.04 -14.26 -6.09
N SER A 137 10.62 -15.46 -6.02
CA SER A 137 9.86 -16.70 -5.80
C SER A 137 9.11 -16.73 -4.47
N GLU A 138 9.62 -16.05 -3.45
CA GLU A 138 9.05 -16.06 -2.10
C GLU A 138 8.15 -14.86 -1.83
N GLN A 139 8.56 -13.66 -2.25
CA GLN A 139 7.86 -12.41 -1.93
C GLN A 139 7.27 -11.71 -3.16
N GLY A 140 7.29 -12.34 -4.34
CA GLY A 140 6.91 -11.67 -5.57
C GLY A 140 7.81 -10.47 -5.88
N ILE A 141 7.24 -9.43 -6.50
CA ILE A 141 7.97 -8.23 -6.93
C ILE A 141 8.65 -7.48 -5.77
N TRP A 142 8.12 -7.60 -4.55
CA TRP A 142 8.63 -6.91 -3.35
C TRP A 142 10.12 -7.22 -3.12
N ALA A 143 10.57 -8.43 -3.46
CA ALA A 143 11.96 -8.87 -3.29
C ALA A 143 12.98 -7.98 -4.03
N LEU A 144 12.57 -7.27 -5.09
CA LEU A 144 13.45 -6.38 -5.85
C LEU A 144 13.70 -5.04 -5.14
N LEU A 145 12.82 -4.62 -4.23
CA LEU A 145 12.87 -3.29 -3.61
C LEU A 145 13.89 -3.21 -2.47
N TRP A 146 14.08 -4.33 -1.78
CA TRP A 146 14.90 -4.40 -0.58
C TRP A 146 16.39 -4.29 -0.90
N ASP A 147 17.10 -3.56 -0.03
CA ASP A 147 18.55 -3.48 -0.07
C ASP A 147 19.17 -4.86 0.14
N GLN A 148 20.26 -5.12 -0.59
CA GLN A 148 20.92 -6.42 -0.64
C GLN A 148 22.11 -6.51 0.32
N ASN A 149 22.12 -5.65 1.35
CA ASN A 149 23.28 -5.43 2.21
C ASN A 149 23.84 -6.78 2.71
N PRO A 150 25.12 -7.09 2.46
CA PRO A 150 25.68 -8.44 2.62
C PRO A 150 25.72 -8.95 4.06
N GLU A 151 25.40 -8.13 5.06
CA GLU A 151 25.31 -8.57 6.46
C GLU A 151 24.18 -9.57 6.70
N THR A 152 23.07 -9.48 5.97
CA THR A 152 21.98 -10.47 6.01
C THR A 152 22.40 -11.85 5.49
N LYS A 153 23.31 -11.91 4.50
CA LYS A 153 23.84 -13.17 3.98
C LYS A 153 24.68 -13.94 5.00
N ARG A 154 25.31 -13.25 5.97
CA ARG A 154 26.09 -13.90 7.05
C ARG A 154 25.20 -14.58 8.08
N ALA A 155 23.98 -14.08 8.30
CA ALA A 155 23.01 -14.72 9.19
C ALA A 155 22.46 -16.03 8.58
N ASP A 156 22.09 -16.00 7.30
CA ASP A 156 21.61 -17.20 6.60
C ASP A 156 22.69 -18.24 6.31
N SER A 157 23.94 -17.82 6.03
CA SER A 157 25.04 -18.77 5.84
C SER A 157 25.39 -19.49 7.13
N ARG A 158 25.42 -18.79 8.28
CA ARG A 158 25.68 -19.40 9.59
C ARG A 158 24.57 -20.36 10.03
N ARG A 159 23.32 -20.11 9.61
CA ARG A 159 22.19 -21.01 9.92
C ARG A 159 22.28 -22.32 9.13
N ARG A 160 22.79 -22.30 7.90
CA ARG A 160 23.06 -23.53 7.12
C ARG A 160 24.32 -24.26 7.56
N GLU A 161 25.36 -23.53 7.97
CA GLU A 161 26.64 -24.13 8.40
C GLU A 161 26.54 -24.84 9.77
N ARG A 162 25.57 -24.45 10.62
CA ARG A 162 25.27 -25.16 11.89
C ARG A 162 24.28 -26.32 11.75
N GLY A 163 23.60 -26.49 10.61
CA GLY A 163 22.59 -27.53 10.40
C GLY A 163 23.12 -28.85 9.84
N GLN A 164 24.44 -28.99 9.66
CA GLN A 164 25.04 -30.15 8.98
C GLN A 164 26.13 -30.85 9.80
N VAL A 165 26.03 -30.82 11.14
CA VAL A 165 26.81 -31.69 12.03
C VAL A 165 25.90 -32.16 13.16
N GLY A 166 25.58 -33.45 13.19
CA GLY A 166 25.06 -34.13 14.39
C GLY A 166 23.61 -34.60 14.30
N ALA A 167 23.45 -35.89 14.00
CA ALA A 167 22.29 -36.67 14.44
C ALA A 167 22.36 -36.89 15.98
N HIS A 168 21.21 -37.25 16.55
CA HIS A 168 20.90 -37.64 17.94
C HIS A 168 20.35 -36.57 18.91
N GLU A 169 19.06 -36.73 19.21
CA GLU A 169 18.35 -36.62 20.50
C GLU A 169 18.64 -35.43 21.42
N ASP A 170 17.67 -34.52 21.56
CA ASP A 170 16.84 -34.42 22.78
C ASP A 170 15.74 -33.36 22.63
N GLU A 171 14.54 -33.73 23.10
CA GLU A 171 13.34 -32.90 23.18
C GLU A 171 13.42 -31.91 24.36
N ASN A 172 12.72 -30.78 24.21
CA ASN A 172 12.54 -29.66 25.17
C ASN A 172 13.64 -28.60 25.24
N ASP A 173 13.56 -27.62 24.32
CA ASP A 173 13.72 -26.22 24.72
C ASP A 173 12.84 -25.33 23.84
N SER A 174 11.62 -25.06 24.33
CA SER A 174 10.74 -24.01 23.81
C SER A 174 11.27 -22.65 24.27
N GLY A 175 12.29 -22.16 23.57
CA GLY A 175 12.75 -20.78 23.64
C GLY A 175 11.97 -19.91 22.65
N ASP A 176 11.24 -18.94 23.20
CA ASP A 176 10.66 -17.80 22.48
C ASP A 176 11.73 -17.07 21.66
N ASP A 177 11.85 -17.39 20.38
CA ASP A 177 12.62 -16.61 19.38
C ASP A 177 11.69 -15.56 18.73
N ASP A 178 11.19 -14.64 19.57
CA ASP A 178 10.52 -13.41 19.14
C ASP A 178 11.59 -12.30 19.08
N GLY A 179 12.28 -12.13 17.94
CA GLY A 179 13.37 -11.14 17.94
C GLY A 179 14.18 -10.86 16.67
N SER A 180 13.86 -11.42 15.50
CA SER A 180 14.56 -11.05 14.26
C SER A 180 13.66 -11.10 13.03
N ALA A 181 12.59 -10.32 13.04
CA ALA A 181 12.06 -9.76 11.80
C ALA A 181 13.12 -8.78 11.25
N ASN A 182 14.16 -9.34 10.62
CA ASN A 182 15.27 -8.63 9.99
C ASN A 182 14.77 -7.38 9.28
N HIS A 183 15.33 -6.22 9.66
CA HIS A 183 15.04 -4.90 9.11
C HIS A 183 15.20 -4.89 7.57
N MET A 184 14.13 -5.22 6.85
CA MET A 184 14.10 -5.12 5.39
C MET A 184 14.00 -3.66 5.02
N GLN A 185 15.13 -3.03 4.69
CA GLN A 185 15.19 -1.62 4.30
C GLN A 185 15.08 -1.48 2.78
N LEU A 186 14.35 -0.48 2.28
CA LEU A 186 14.31 -0.15 0.85
C LEU A 186 15.64 0.48 0.43
N SER A 187 16.18 0.00 -0.68
CA SER A 187 17.31 0.66 -1.34
C SER A 187 16.87 1.99 -1.98
N SER A 188 17.81 2.89 -2.24
CA SER A 188 17.53 4.15 -2.97
C SER A 188 16.86 3.88 -4.32
N ASN A 189 17.36 2.90 -5.06
CA ASN A 189 16.79 2.51 -6.35
C ASN A 189 15.45 1.77 -6.18
N GLY A 190 15.28 1.05 -5.06
CA GLY A 190 14.03 0.40 -4.70
C GLY A 190 12.87 1.39 -4.52
N TRP A 191 13.14 2.59 -3.98
CA TRP A 191 12.13 3.66 -3.93
C TRP A 191 11.69 4.12 -5.32
N SER A 192 12.63 4.32 -6.24
CA SER A 192 12.31 4.75 -7.60
C SER A 192 11.56 3.66 -8.39
N LEU A 193 11.94 2.39 -8.19
CA LEU A 193 11.18 1.26 -8.76
C LEU A 193 9.78 1.14 -8.13
N LEU A 194 9.64 1.38 -6.83
CA LEU A 194 8.35 1.39 -6.15
C LEU A 194 7.42 2.47 -6.71
N GLU A 195 7.94 3.66 -7.00
CA GLU A 195 7.16 4.73 -7.64
C GLU A 195 6.59 4.27 -8.99
N TRP A 196 7.40 3.61 -9.82
CA TRP A 196 6.94 3.04 -11.08
C TRP A 196 5.88 1.95 -10.86
N LEU A 197 6.07 1.05 -9.89
CA LEU A 197 5.10 -0.01 -9.57
C LEU A 197 3.76 0.57 -9.10
N VAL A 198 3.79 1.60 -8.25
CA VAL A 198 2.58 2.30 -7.80
C VAL A 198 1.86 2.95 -8.98
N ALA A 199 2.58 3.66 -9.86
CA ALA A 199 2.00 4.22 -11.08
C ALA A 199 1.41 3.13 -12.00
N PHE A 200 2.08 1.98 -12.10
CA PHE A 200 1.63 0.83 -12.87
C PHE A 200 0.28 0.29 -12.37
N TRP A 201 0.13 0.14 -11.05
CA TRP A 201 -1.11 -0.34 -10.43
C TRP A 201 -2.22 0.72 -10.42
N GLU A 202 -1.90 2.00 -10.28
CA GLU A 202 -2.88 3.07 -10.42
C GLU A 202 -3.44 3.14 -11.85
N LYS A 203 -2.58 2.98 -12.86
CA LYS A 203 -3.03 2.90 -14.25
C LYS A 203 -3.96 1.70 -14.49
N ASP A 204 -3.65 0.55 -13.90
CA ASP A 204 -4.49 -0.66 -13.96
C ASP A 204 -5.90 -0.38 -13.41
N LYS A 205 -5.99 0.23 -12.22
CA LYS A 205 -7.25 0.64 -11.60
C LYS A 205 -8.08 1.57 -12.52
N CYS A 206 -7.45 2.56 -13.16
CA CYS A 206 -8.16 3.52 -14.01
C CYS A 206 -8.75 2.88 -15.27
N VAL A 207 -8.09 1.85 -15.84
CA VAL A 207 -8.58 1.17 -17.05
C VAL A 207 -9.83 0.34 -16.75
N ASP A 208 -9.85 -0.36 -15.61
CA ASP A 208 -11.00 -1.20 -15.21
C ASP A 208 -12.25 -0.37 -14.88
N GLN A 209 -12.09 0.83 -14.33
CA GLN A 209 -13.20 1.75 -14.06
C GLN A 209 -13.92 2.22 -15.33
N ASN A 210 -13.19 2.34 -16.45
CA ASN A 210 -13.73 2.85 -17.70
C ASN A 210 -14.39 1.78 -18.57
N GLN A 211 -14.10 0.48 -18.36
CA GLN A 211 -14.55 -0.60 -19.25
C GLN A 211 -15.76 -1.38 -18.73
N ALA A 212 -16.04 -1.35 -17.42
CA ALA A 212 -17.20 -2.01 -16.85
C ALA A 212 -17.94 -1.07 -15.90
N GLY A 213 -19.23 -0.83 -16.14
CA GLY A 213 -20.13 -0.13 -15.20
C GLY A 213 -20.29 -0.82 -13.83
N SER A 214 -19.48 -1.86 -13.56
CA SER A 214 -19.37 -2.62 -12.31
C SER A 214 -17.90 -2.87 -11.92
N GLY A 215 -16.95 -2.04 -12.40
CA GLY A 215 -15.53 -2.17 -12.12
C GLY A 215 -15.25 -2.25 -10.61
N SER A 216 -14.38 -3.16 -10.20
CA SER A 216 -14.12 -3.56 -8.81
C SER A 216 -13.57 -2.43 -7.91
N GLY A 217 -13.33 -1.22 -8.46
CA GLY A 217 -12.85 -0.05 -7.74
C GLY A 217 -11.38 -0.11 -7.32
N HIS A 218 -10.69 -1.22 -7.58
CA HIS A 218 -9.31 -1.48 -7.19
C HIS A 218 -8.52 -2.15 -8.33
N SER A 219 -7.19 -2.12 -8.26
CA SER A 219 -6.32 -2.80 -9.22
C SER A 219 -6.25 -4.31 -8.94
N LEU A 220 -6.63 -5.12 -9.93
CA LEU A 220 -6.52 -6.58 -9.85
C LEU A 220 -5.06 -7.03 -9.87
N LEU A 221 -4.20 -6.31 -10.60
CA LEU A 221 -2.76 -6.60 -10.65
C LEU A 221 -2.08 -6.32 -9.30
N PHE A 222 -2.47 -5.25 -8.62
CA PHE A 222 -1.98 -4.96 -7.26
C PHE A 222 -2.44 -6.03 -6.26
N LEU A 223 -3.69 -6.46 -6.33
CA LEU A 223 -4.23 -7.47 -5.43
C LEU A 223 -3.42 -8.78 -5.50
N LYS A 224 -2.91 -9.16 -6.67
CA LYS A 224 -2.03 -10.33 -6.85
C LYS A 224 -0.67 -10.21 -6.13
N GLN A 225 -0.28 -9.00 -5.75
CA GLN A 225 0.97 -8.75 -5.01
C GLN A 225 0.79 -8.87 -3.49
N LEU A 226 -0.44 -8.83 -3.00
CA LEU A 226 -0.72 -9.03 -1.59
C LEU A 226 -0.80 -10.52 -1.24
N PRO A 227 -0.23 -10.97 -0.11
CA PRO A 227 -0.33 -12.36 0.31
C PRO A 227 -1.79 -12.78 0.51
N ARG A 228 -2.16 -13.91 -0.10
CA ARG A 228 -3.36 -14.66 0.23
C ARG A 228 -3.09 -15.60 1.41
N PRO A 229 -3.97 -15.65 2.43
CA PRO A 229 -3.89 -16.69 3.45
C PRO A 229 -4.04 -18.08 2.79
N MET A 230 -3.31 -19.07 3.31
CA MET A 230 -3.41 -20.45 2.85
C MET A 230 -4.65 -21.08 3.47
N ASP A 231 -5.72 -21.21 2.69
CA ASP A 231 -6.87 -22.03 3.03
C ASP A 231 -7.06 -23.15 2.01
N ARG A 232 -7.78 -24.20 2.44
CA ARG A 232 -8.10 -25.34 1.57
C ARG A 232 -9.08 -24.97 0.46
N THR A 233 -9.76 -23.83 0.57
CA THR A 233 -10.86 -23.43 -0.30
C THR A 233 -10.48 -22.39 -1.37
N GLY A 234 -9.34 -21.71 -1.27
CA GLY A 234 -9.28 -20.34 -1.81
C GLY A 234 -10.37 -19.55 -1.08
N GLN A 235 -11.09 -18.60 -1.65
CA GLN A 235 -12.19 -17.89 -0.96
C GLN A 235 -11.83 -16.97 0.23
N LEU A 236 -10.89 -17.23 1.14
CA LEU A 236 -10.62 -16.24 2.20
C LEU A 236 -10.06 -14.94 1.62
N PRO A 237 -10.51 -13.79 2.15
CA PRO A 237 -9.96 -12.49 1.77
C PRO A 237 -8.51 -12.37 2.24
N ARG A 238 -7.73 -11.55 1.54
CA ARG A 238 -6.37 -11.22 1.95
C ARG A 238 -6.38 -10.46 3.27
N ASN A 239 -5.37 -10.67 4.09
CA ASN A 239 -5.34 -10.14 5.44
C ASN A 239 -3.95 -9.64 5.87
N ASP A 240 -2.97 -9.65 4.97
CA ASP A 240 -1.61 -9.21 5.28
C ASP A 240 -1.25 -7.92 4.53
N ALA A 241 -1.12 -6.83 5.29
CA ALA A 241 -0.66 -5.52 4.82
C ALA A 241 0.72 -5.15 5.39
N SER A 242 1.48 -6.10 5.92
CA SER A 242 2.77 -5.87 6.58
C SER A 242 3.77 -5.13 5.69
N ILE A 243 3.90 -5.53 4.42
CA ILE A 243 4.83 -4.91 3.46
C ILE A 243 4.46 -3.44 3.18
N PRO A 244 3.22 -3.09 2.72
CA PRO A 244 2.81 -1.70 2.54
C PRO A 244 2.99 -0.82 3.79
N LEU A 245 2.68 -1.37 4.97
CA LEU A 245 2.83 -0.63 6.23
C LEU A 245 4.29 -0.46 6.67
N SER A 246 5.14 -1.45 6.39
CA SER A 246 6.60 -1.33 6.59
C SER A 246 7.20 -0.25 5.69
N ILE A 247 6.80 -0.21 4.42
CA ILE A 247 7.18 0.86 3.47
C ILE A 247 6.74 2.22 4.00
N LEU A 248 5.52 2.35 4.51
CA LEU A 248 5.01 3.60 5.10
C LEU A 248 5.84 4.06 6.29
N LYS A 249 6.25 3.15 7.17
CA LYS A 249 7.15 3.47 8.29
C LYS A 249 8.49 3.99 7.80
N GLN A 250 9.10 3.33 6.82
CA GLN A 250 10.39 3.74 6.24
C GLN A 250 10.33 5.07 5.49
N ALA A 251 9.18 5.39 4.87
CA ALA A 251 8.98 6.68 4.21
C ALA A 251 9.11 7.86 5.21
N CYS A 252 8.69 7.64 6.45
CA CYS A 252 8.71 8.62 7.52
C CYS A 252 10.04 8.64 8.31
N ASP A 253 10.94 7.69 8.05
CA ASP A 253 12.23 7.62 8.73
C ASP A 253 13.18 8.72 8.20
N ASP A 254 13.54 9.62 9.11
CA ASP A 254 14.44 10.75 8.87
C ASP A 254 15.88 10.32 8.58
N SER A 255 16.32 9.17 9.13
CA SER A 255 17.68 8.67 8.93
C SER A 255 17.98 8.31 7.47
N LEU A 256 16.93 8.05 6.70
CA LEU A 256 17.01 7.59 5.32
C LEU A 256 17.03 8.71 4.28
N SER A 257 16.74 9.96 4.67
CA SER A 257 16.74 11.08 3.74
C SER A 257 17.83 12.09 4.03
N LYS A 258 18.54 12.51 2.97
CA LYS A 258 19.48 13.64 3.02
C LYS A 258 18.79 15.00 2.82
N SER A 259 17.57 15.02 2.27
CA SER A 259 16.81 16.25 2.01
C SER A 259 15.33 16.15 2.40
N ALA A 260 14.70 17.28 2.69
CA ALA A 260 13.27 17.32 2.97
C ALA A 260 12.42 16.88 1.76
N GLU A 261 12.82 17.27 0.55
CA GLU A 261 12.11 16.92 -0.70
C GLU A 261 12.07 15.41 -0.94
N SER A 262 13.18 14.71 -0.68
CA SER A 262 13.24 13.25 -0.81
C SER A 262 12.36 12.55 0.22
N ARG A 263 12.23 13.10 1.44
CA ARG A 263 11.29 12.58 2.43
C ARG A 263 9.84 12.75 1.99
N GLU A 264 9.47 13.94 1.53
CA GLU A 264 8.09 14.20 1.08
C GLU A 264 7.69 13.32 -0.11
N TRP A 265 8.59 13.15 -1.08
CA TRP A 265 8.39 12.23 -2.19
C TRP A 265 8.15 10.78 -1.71
N ARG A 266 8.99 10.26 -0.80
CA ARG A 266 8.81 8.90 -0.25
C ARG A 266 7.48 8.72 0.47
N ILE A 267 7.06 9.71 1.27
CA ILE A 267 5.76 9.71 1.94
C ILE A 267 4.64 9.67 0.90
N SER A 268 4.71 10.51 -0.14
CA SER A 268 3.72 10.52 -1.23
C SER A 268 3.59 9.16 -1.91
N VAL A 269 4.71 8.52 -2.29
CA VAL A 269 4.71 7.18 -2.90
C VAL A 269 4.10 6.13 -1.94
N ALA A 270 4.49 6.15 -0.66
CA ALA A 270 3.96 5.22 0.33
C ALA A 270 2.47 5.41 0.62
N VAL A 271 1.97 6.65 0.63
CA VAL A 271 0.53 6.93 0.79
C VAL A 271 -0.26 6.49 -0.44
N ARG A 272 0.27 6.68 -1.65
CA ARG A 272 -0.34 6.14 -2.88
C ARG A 272 -0.41 4.61 -2.88
N LEU A 273 0.64 3.94 -2.38
CA LEU A 273 0.61 2.50 -2.14
C LEU A 273 -0.46 2.11 -1.10
N LEU A 274 -0.54 2.81 0.03
CA LEU A 274 -1.56 2.57 1.05
C LEU A 274 -2.97 2.78 0.50
N SER A 275 -3.17 3.78 -0.35
CA SER A 275 -4.41 4.05 -1.07
C SER A 275 -4.85 2.85 -1.93
N LEU A 276 -3.91 2.17 -2.60
CA LEU A 276 -4.20 0.94 -3.35
C LEU A 276 -4.69 -0.18 -2.41
N VAL A 277 -4.07 -0.37 -1.24
CA VAL A 277 -4.52 -1.36 -0.23
C VAL A 277 -5.91 -1.01 0.28
N ILE A 278 -6.12 0.25 0.66
CA ILE A 278 -7.40 0.78 1.11
C ILE A 278 -8.53 0.44 0.13
N LEU A 279 -8.30 0.65 -1.18
CA LEU A 279 -9.31 0.38 -2.19
C LEU A 279 -9.72 -1.09 -2.26
N THR A 280 -8.82 -2.01 -1.92
CA THR A 280 -9.13 -3.46 -1.83
C THR A 280 -9.99 -3.82 -0.62
N THR A 281 -10.20 -2.89 0.32
CA THR A 281 -11.10 -3.09 1.48
C THR A 281 -12.53 -2.60 1.22
N ASN A 282 -12.78 -2.03 0.04
CA ASN A 282 -14.07 -1.48 -0.34
C ASN A 282 -14.96 -2.54 -1.01
N GLY A 283 -16.28 -2.41 -0.82
CA GLY A 283 -17.28 -3.29 -1.44
C GLY A 283 -18.12 -4.10 -0.46
N LYS A 284 -19.05 -4.89 -0.99
CA LYS A 284 -19.87 -5.82 -0.20
C LYS A 284 -19.07 -7.03 0.27
N GLU A 285 -18.18 -7.52 -0.59
CA GLU A 285 -17.28 -8.64 -0.36
C GLU A 285 -15.86 -8.17 -0.70
N PRO A 286 -15.19 -7.46 0.23
CA PRO A 286 -13.90 -6.87 -0.06
C PRO A 286 -12.84 -7.97 -0.22
N PRO A 287 -12.00 -7.91 -1.28
CA PRO A 287 -10.95 -8.90 -1.48
C PRO A 287 -9.84 -8.84 -0.42
N PHE A 288 -9.74 -7.73 0.30
CA PHE A 288 -8.90 -7.58 1.49
C PHE A 288 -9.77 -7.33 2.72
N HIS A 289 -9.51 -8.07 3.79
CA HIS A 289 -10.24 -8.01 5.04
C HIS A 289 -10.01 -6.67 5.75
N PRO A 290 -11.03 -5.80 5.91
CA PRO A 290 -10.83 -4.43 6.38
C PRO A 290 -10.23 -4.33 7.79
N ALA A 291 -10.66 -5.21 8.72
CA ALA A 291 -10.16 -5.19 10.09
C ALA A 291 -8.67 -5.60 10.18
N SER A 292 -8.20 -6.38 9.20
CA SER A 292 -6.79 -6.76 9.09
C SER A 292 -5.91 -5.62 8.57
N LEU A 293 -6.50 -4.57 8.00
CA LEU A 293 -5.80 -3.31 7.70
C LEU A 293 -5.93 -2.31 8.84
N SER A 294 -7.12 -2.15 9.44
CA SER A 294 -7.39 -1.10 10.44
C SER A 294 -6.46 -1.17 11.64
N THR A 295 -6.29 -2.36 12.23
CA THR A 295 -5.52 -2.54 13.46
C THR A 295 -4.01 -2.31 13.22
N PRO A 296 -3.37 -2.95 12.22
CA PRO A 296 -1.96 -2.67 11.92
C PRO A 296 -1.71 -1.24 11.45
N LEU A 297 -2.66 -0.62 10.74
CA LEU A 297 -2.58 0.79 10.35
C LEU A 297 -2.59 1.69 11.59
N LEU A 298 -3.48 1.46 12.55
CA LEU A 298 -3.53 2.20 13.82
C LEU A 298 -2.20 2.09 14.57
N HIS A 299 -1.68 0.87 14.73
CA HIS A 299 -0.37 0.65 15.37
C HIS A 299 0.76 1.37 14.64
N THR A 300 0.71 1.38 13.31
CA THR A 300 1.69 2.09 12.48
C THR A 300 1.61 3.59 12.72
N MET A 301 0.41 4.19 12.63
CA MET A 301 0.20 5.63 12.87
C MET A 301 0.59 6.06 14.28
N ARG A 302 0.30 5.23 15.29
CA ARG A 302 0.67 5.50 16.69
C ARG A 302 2.18 5.62 16.89
N ALA A 303 2.96 4.82 16.16
CA ALA A 303 4.41 4.81 16.25
C ALA A 303 5.07 6.01 15.54
N LEU A 304 4.34 6.73 14.68
CA LEU A 304 4.88 7.83 13.90
C LEU A 304 4.83 9.17 14.66
N PRO A 305 5.76 10.10 14.34
CA PRO A 305 5.65 11.50 14.74
C PRO A 305 4.32 12.12 14.31
N LEU A 306 3.79 13.05 15.11
CA LEU A 306 2.49 13.70 14.82
C LEU A 306 2.47 14.39 13.45
N ILE A 307 3.58 15.02 13.05
CA ILE A 307 3.70 15.70 11.76
C ILE A 307 3.58 14.72 10.58
N ASP A 308 4.11 13.50 10.71
CA ASP A 308 4.01 12.47 9.68
C ASP A 308 2.58 11.93 9.60
N VAL A 309 1.94 11.68 10.74
CA VAL A 309 0.54 11.26 10.77
C VAL A 309 -0.35 12.31 10.09
N GLN A 310 -0.17 13.59 10.41
CA GLN A 310 -0.91 14.68 9.76
C GLN A 310 -0.67 14.73 8.25
N THR A 311 0.59 14.56 7.82
CA THR A 311 0.97 14.57 6.41
C THR A 311 0.32 13.40 5.67
N ILE A 312 0.38 12.19 6.22
CA ILE A 312 -0.24 10.99 5.64
C ILE A 312 -1.76 11.15 5.53
N LEU A 313 -2.41 11.59 6.61
CA LEU A 313 -3.87 11.78 6.62
C LEU A 313 -4.31 12.85 5.62
N ARG A 314 -3.55 13.94 5.47
CA ARG A 314 -3.78 14.96 4.44
C ARG A 314 -3.68 14.37 3.03
N TYR A 315 -2.66 13.57 2.75
CA TYR A 315 -2.53 12.90 1.44
C TYR A 315 -3.69 11.93 1.17
N LEU A 316 -4.09 11.14 2.16
CA LEU A 316 -5.23 10.22 2.02
C LEU A 316 -6.54 10.97 1.77
N ASP A 317 -6.75 12.12 2.41
CA ASP A 317 -7.91 12.98 2.20
C ASP A 317 -7.95 13.53 0.76
N VAL A 318 -6.82 14.05 0.26
CA VAL A 318 -6.66 14.51 -1.14
C VAL A 318 -6.94 13.38 -2.14
N LEU A 319 -6.58 12.14 -1.81
CA LEU A 319 -6.87 10.95 -2.63
C LEU A 319 -8.33 10.48 -2.55
N GLY A 320 -9.19 11.17 -1.79
CA GLY A 320 -10.62 10.89 -1.66
C GLY A 320 -10.97 9.84 -0.62
N HIS A 321 -10.03 9.44 0.25
CA HIS A 321 -10.24 8.42 1.30
C HIS A 321 -10.72 8.98 2.63
N TRP A 322 -11.42 10.13 2.61
CA TRP A 322 -11.86 10.87 3.80
C TRP A 322 -12.60 10.00 4.84
N ARG A 323 -13.33 8.97 4.42
CA ARG A 323 -14.04 8.06 5.34
C ARG A 323 -13.07 7.23 6.19
N ILE A 324 -12.00 6.76 5.57
CA ILE A 324 -10.96 5.98 6.22
C ILE A 324 -10.12 6.89 7.10
N VAL A 325 -9.79 8.09 6.61
CA VAL A 325 -9.13 9.12 7.41
C VAL A 325 -9.97 9.43 8.66
N SER A 326 -11.28 9.61 8.53
CA SER A 326 -12.19 9.83 9.66
C SER A 326 -12.19 8.66 10.65
N HIS A 327 -12.23 7.42 10.14
CA HIS A 327 -12.22 6.22 10.97
C HIS A 327 -10.87 6.06 11.70
N THR A 328 -9.74 6.23 11.01
CA THR A 328 -8.41 6.17 11.60
C THR A 328 -8.21 7.28 12.64
N LEU A 329 -8.63 8.52 12.35
CA LEU A 329 -8.60 9.62 13.32
C LEU A 329 -9.42 9.31 14.56
N THR A 330 -10.59 8.69 14.37
CA THR A 330 -11.45 8.27 15.47
C THR A 330 -10.76 7.24 16.36
N LEU A 331 -10.18 6.20 15.75
CA LEU A 331 -9.42 5.18 16.49
C LEU A 331 -8.19 5.76 17.18
N LEU A 332 -7.51 6.75 16.57
CA LEU A 332 -6.39 7.45 17.19
C LEU A 332 -6.82 8.30 18.39
N VAL A 333 -7.95 9.00 18.30
CA VAL A 333 -8.54 9.74 19.43
C VAL A 333 -8.89 8.78 20.56
N GLU A 334 -9.52 7.64 20.26
CA GLU A 334 -9.81 6.59 21.24
C GLU A 334 -8.53 6.03 21.90
N ASP A 335 -7.51 5.72 21.10
CA ASP A 335 -6.23 5.20 21.59
C ASP A 335 -5.52 6.19 22.53
N VAL A 336 -5.52 7.48 22.19
CA VAL A 336 -4.92 8.54 23.02
C VAL A 336 -5.75 8.82 24.29
N ALA A 337 -7.07 8.59 24.25
CA ALA A 337 -7.97 8.74 25.40
C ALA A 337 -7.79 7.62 26.44
N GLY A 338 -7.25 6.46 26.02
CA GLY A 338 -6.95 5.34 26.90
C GLY A 338 -8.19 4.68 27.50
N GLY A 339 -8.14 4.31 28.79
CA GLY A 339 -9.12 3.45 29.48
C GLY A 339 -10.60 3.87 29.44
N SER A 340 -10.93 5.08 28.98
CA SER A 340 -12.31 5.48 28.65
C SER A 340 -12.90 4.73 27.44
N VAL A 341 -12.08 3.94 26.73
CA VAL A 341 -12.50 3.05 25.65
C VAL A 341 -13.31 1.86 26.16
N CYS A 342 -13.11 1.38 27.40
CA CYS A 342 -13.92 0.28 27.96
C CYS A 342 -15.39 0.69 28.05
N THR A 343 -15.69 1.90 28.54
CA THR A 343 -17.06 2.44 28.62
C THR A 343 -17.69 2.60 27.23
N LEU A 344 -16.96 3.14 26.25
CA LEU A 344 -17.47 3.21 24.87
C LEU A 344 -17.66 1.82 24.24
N ARG A 345 -16.77 0.87 24.55
CA ARG A 345 -16.85 -0.51 24.02
C ARG A 345 -17.98 -1.31 24.65
N ASP A 346 -18.34 -1.00 25.89
CA ASP A 346 -19.51 -1.57 26.57
C ASP A 346 -20.80 -0.85 26.12
N GLU A 347 -20.77 0.46 25.84
CA GLU A 347 -21.86 1.18 25.15
C GLU A 347 -22.09 0.64 23.73
N ARG A 348 -21.04 0.22 23.01
CA ARG A 348 -21.14 -0.43 21.67
C ARG A 348 -21.96 -1.72 21.70
N LYS A 349 -21.98 -2.43 22.84
CA LYS A 349 -22.73 -3.69 23.00
C LYS A 349 -24.21 -3.48 23.35
N ASN A 350 -24.57 -2.30 23.89
CA ASN A 350 -25.89 -2.04 24.47
C ASN A 350 -26.86 -1.25 23.58
N ILE A 351 -26.41 -0.81 22.40
CA ILE A 351 -27.25 -0.10 21.42
C ILE A 351 -27.32 -0.98 20.16
N HIS A 352 -28.35 -0.83 19.32
CA HIS A 352 -28.41 -1.29 17.91
C HIS A 352 -27.27 -0.69 17.02
N PHE A 353 -26.06 -0.59 17.57
CA PHE A 353 -24.85 -0.01 17.03
C PHE A 353 -24.15 -0.94 16.02
N GLU A 354 -24.57 -2.21 15.93
CA GLU A 354 -24.04 -3.18 14.96
C GLU A 354 -24.30 -2.77 13.51
N GLU A 355 -25.35 -2.00 13.22
CA GLU A 355 -25.55 -1.41 11.89
C GLU A 355 -24.62 -0.20 11.63
N ASP A 356 -24.25 0.53 12.68
CA ASP A 356 -23.49 1.79 12.65
C ASP A 356 -21.96 1.60 12.69
N PHE A 357 -21.48 0.50 13.27
CA PHE A 357 -20.07 0.10 13.31
C PHE A 357 -19.89 -1.20 12.54
N ASN A 358 -20.34 -1.23 11.30
CA ASN A 358 -19.97 -2.32 10.41
C ASN A 358 -18.42 -2.35 10.35
N HIS A 359 -17.79 -3.52 10.52
CA HIS A 359 -16.34 -3.75 10.51
C HIS A 359 -15.61 -3.31 9.22
N ARG A 360 -16.29 -2.56 8.36
CA ARG A 360 -15.81 -1.99 7.11
C ARG A 360 -15.23 -0.62 7.43
N LEU A 361 -14.00 -0.40 7.01
CA LEU A 361 -13.24 0.86 7.09
C LEU A 361 -13.96 2.11 6.50
N ASN A 362 -15.16 1.93 5.94
CA ASN A 362 -15.83 2.90 5.07
C ASN A 362 -17.01 3.65 5.71
N ARG A 363 -17.43 3.41 6.95
CA ARG A 363 -18.65 4.07 7.48
C ARG A 363 -18.65 4.38 8.98
N PRO A 364 -17.78 5.27 9.49
CA PRO A 364 -18.08 5.87 10.78
C PRO A 364 -19.32 6.77 10.64
N THR A 365 -20.39 6.52 11.42
CA THR A 365 -21.58 7.38 11.41
C THR A 365 -21.26 8.76 12.01
N SER A 366 -21.96 9.79 11.55
CA SER A 366 -21.78 11.14 12.06
C SER A 366 -22.01 11.24 13.57
N GLY A 367 -23.00 10.51 14.10
CA GLY A 367 -23.25 10.45 15.55
C GLY A 367 -22.08 9.86 16.33
N TYR A 368 -21.42 8.83 15.79
CA TYR A 368 -20.23 8.24 16.39
C TYR A 368 -19.05 9.20 16.37
N LEU A 369 -18.79 9.86 15.23
CA LEU A 369 -17.73 10.85 15.11
C LEU A 369 -17.88 11.99 16.14
N MET A 370 -19.12 12.43 16.40
CA MET A 370 -19.40 13.48 17.39
C MET A 370 -19.21 13.02 18.84
N LYS A 371 -19.54 11.76 19.17
CA LYS A 371 -19.27 11.21 20.51
C LYS A 371 -17.77 11.16 20.79
N VAL A 372 -16.97 10.84 19.79
CA VAL A 372 -15.50 10.74 19.91
C VAL A 372 -14.88 12.11 20.22
N LEU A 373 -15.45 13.21 19.73
CA LEU A 373 -15.01 14.57 20.07
C LEU A 373 -15.16 14.89 21.57
N LEU A 374 -16.08 14.22 22.28
CA LEU A 374 -16.28 14.38 23.72
C LEU A 374 -15.25 13.65 24.60
N LEU A 375 -14.37 12.82 24.02
CA LEU A 375 -13.40 12.07 24.82
C LEU A 375 -12.33 12.99 25.40
N SER A 376 -12.16 13.01 26.71
CA SER A 376 -11.00 13.67 27.33
C SER A 376 -9.74 12.83 27.16
N SER A 377 -8.59 13.47 26.95
CA SER A 377 -7.30 12.78 27.00
C SER A 377 -6.94 12.40 28.44
N LEU A 378 -6.14 11.35 28.60
CA LEU A 378 -5.43 11.10 29.85
C LEU A 378 -4.51 12.30 30.21
N PRO A 379 -4.21 12.54 31.50
CA PRO A 379 -3.46 13.72 31.97
C PRO A 379 -1.94 13.69 31.65
N ARG A 380 -1.54 13.22 30.47
CA ARG A 380 -0.17 13.34 29.93
C ARG A 380 -0.13 14.47 28.92
N ALA A 381 0.74 15.45 29.14
CA ALA A 381 0.84 16.66 28.29
C ALA A 381 1.07 16.33 26.80
N ASP A 382 1.90 15.35 26.46
CA ASP A 382 2.16 14.95 25.07
C ASP A 382 0.93 14.36 24.36
N ASN A 383 0.04 13.71 25.12
CA ASN A 383 -1.18 13.13 24.59
C ASN A 383 -2.25 14.19 24.32
N GLN A 384 -2.28 15.27 25.10
CA GLN A 384 -3.21 16.39 24.89
C GLN A 384 -3.00 17.05 23.53
N GLY A 385 -1.75 17.36 23.16
CA GLY A 385 -1.42 17.97 21.87
C GLY A 385 -1.78 17.09 20.67
N LYS A 386 -1.52 15.78 20.76
CA LYS A 386 -1.90 14.79 19.73
C LYS A 386 -3.42 14.65 19.62
N MET A 387 -4.09 14.50 20.77
CA MET A 387 -5.55 14.39 20.86
C MET A 387 -6.24 15.58 20.18
N LEU A 388 -5.84 16.79 20.56
CA LEU A 388 -6.34 18.03 20.00
C LEU A 388 -6.18 18.04 18.47
N SER A 389 -4.97 17.72 18.01
CA SER A 389 -4.64 17.72 16.58
C SER A 389 -5.52 16.74 15.79
N PHE A 390 -5.77 15.55 16.33
CA PHE A 390 -6.65 14.57 15.70
C PHE A 390 -8.10 15.00 15.69
N LYS A 391 -8.61 15.59 16.80
CA LYS A 391 -9.97 16.13 16.85
C LYS A 391 -10.19 17.27 15.85
N VAL A 392 -9.23 18.20 15.75
CA VAL A 392 -9.29 19.31 14.78
C VAL A 392 -9.30 18.77 13.35
N ALA A 393 -8.43 17.80 13.03
CA ALA A 393 -8.43 17.15 11.72
C ALA A 393 -9.77 16.46 11.42
N LEU A 394 -10.35 15.78 12.42
CA LEU A 394 -11.62 15.10 12.27
C LEU A 394 -12.78 16.07 11.99
N VAL A 395 -12.86 17.18 12.73
CA VAL A 395 -13.87 18.24 12.51
C VAL A 395 -13.74 18.83 11.11
N ARG A 396 -12.51 19.06 10.62
CA ARG A 396 -12.28 19.58 9.26
C ARG A 396 -12.83 18.62 8.19
N ILE A 397 -12.57 17.33 8.31
CA ILE A 397 -13.04 16.32 7.35
C ILE A 397 -14.56 16.20 7.38
N ILE A 398 -15.16 16.20 8.58
CA ILE A 398 -16.62 16.18 8.75
C ILE A 398 -17.26 17.38 8.05
N LYS A 399 -16.68 18.58 8.24
CA LYS A 399 -17.18 19.81 7.59
C LYS A 399 -17.04 19.76 6.07
N ALA A 400 -15.94 19.21 5.56
CA ALA A 400 -15.64 19.21 4.13
C ALA A 400 -16.45 18.17 3.33
N HIS A 401 -16.80 17.03 3.93
CA HIS A 401 -17.27 15.86 3.17
C HIS A 401 -18.66 15.33 3.53
N GLN A 402 -19.30 15.81 4.59
CA GLN A 402 -20.68 15.41 4.90
C GLN A 402 -21.70 16.24 4.11
N SER A 403 -22.81 15.60 3.74
CA SER A 403 -23.90 16.29 3.06
C SER A 403 -24.53 17.37 3.94
N ALA A 404 -25.08 18.43 3.34
CA ALA A 404 -25.78 19.48 4.09
C ALA A 404 -26.91 18.91 4.95
N GLU A 405 -27.61 17.87 4.47
CA GLU A 405 -28.67 17.20 5.24
C GLU A 405 -28.14 16.46 6.47
N GLU A 406 -27.01 15.74 6.34
CA GLU A 406 -26.35 15.09 7.48
C GLU A 406 -25.79 16.12 8.46
N GLN A 407 -25.17 17.18 7.95
CA GLN A 407 -24.67 18.29 8.77
C GLN A 407 -25.82 18.96 9.53
N ASP A 408 -26.98 19.18 8.91
CA ASP A 408 -28.15 19.76 9.57
C ASP A 408 -28.79 18.81 10.58
N LYS A 409 -28.77 17.49 10.33
CA LYS A 409 -29.19 16.48 11.31
C LYS A 409 -28.26 16.50 12.53
N ILE A 410 -26.95 16.60 12.31
CA ILE A 410 -25.95 16.70 13.39
C ILE A 410 -26.12 18.01 14.15
N ARG A 411 -26.23 19.14 13.45
CA ARG A 411 -26.43 20.46 14.04
C ARG A 411 -27.69 20.49 14.91
N ARG A 412 -28.82 19.96 14.43
CA ARG A 412 -30.05 19.84 15.21
C ARG A 412 -29.84 18.97 16.46
N ARG A 413 -29.27 17.78 16.29
CA ARG A 413 -29.00 16.87 17.40
C ARG A 413 -28.08 17.47 18.46
N ILE A 414 -27.05 18.22 18.05
CA ILE A 414 -26.10 18.85 18.98
C ILE A 414 -26.70 20.12 19.61
N ARG A 415 -27.42 20.94 18.84
CA ARG A 415 -28.02 22.19 19.34
C ARG A 415 -29.01 21.92 20.48
N ASP A 416 -29.74 20.81 20.40
CA ASP A 416 -30.78 20.46 21.36
C ASP A 416 -30.26 19.58 22.52
N ASP A 417 -29.00 19.12 22.48
CA ASP A 417 -28.39 18.26 23.50
C ASP A 417 -27.57 19.07 24.51
N SER A 418 -28.24 19.65 25.50
CA SER A 418 -27.62 20.46 26.56
C SER A 418 -26.58 19.69 27.39
N ASP A 419 -26.76 18.38 27.53
CA ASP A 419 -25.84 17.51 28.27
C ASP A 419 -24.55 17.26 27.47
N TRP A 420 -24.65 17.11 26.15
CA TRP A 420 -23.50 17.07 25.26
C TRP A 420 -22.66 18.35 25.36
N TRP A 421 -23.30 19.52 25.33
CA TRP A 421 -22.60 20.81 25.50
C TRP A 421 -21.96 20.98 26.87
N GLY A 422 -22.63 20.56 27.94
CA GLY A 422 -22.06 20.54 29.29
C GLY A 422 -20.80 19.68 29.35
N ARG A 423 -20.84 18.49 28.75
CA ARG A 423 -19.68 17.59 28.64
C ARG A 423 -18.57 18.17 27.76
N PHE A 424 -18.91 18.73 26.61
CA PHE A 424 -17.95 19.36 25.71
C PHE A 424 -17.25 20.55 26.36
N ASN A 425 -18.00 21.43 27.03
CA ASN A 425 -17.43 22.58 27.76
C ASN A 425 -16.51 22.12 28.89
N LYS A 426 -16.87 21.05 29.60
CA LYS A 426 -16.00 20.44 30.63
C LYS A 426 -14.71 19.87 30.05
N VAL A 427 -14.76 19.22 28.89
CA VAL A 427 -13.55 18.77 28.15
C VAL A 427 -12.72 20.00 27.75
N LEU A 428 -13.37 21.04 27.25
CA LEU A 428 -12.74 22.27 26.79
C LEU A 428 -12.10 23.09 27.94
N GLU A 429 -12.63 22.96 29.16
CA GLU A 429 -12.05 23.52 30.40
C GLU A 429 -10.84 22.72 30.91
N GLN A 430 -10.75 21.44 30.58
CA GLN A 430 -9.61 20.57 30.91
C GLN A 430 -8.44 20.72 29.93
N GLU A 431 -8.67 21.34 28.77
CA GLU A 431 -7.66 21.62 27.75
C GLU A 431 -6.89 22.92 28.02
N THR A 432 -5.66 23.03 27.49
CA THR A 432 -4.87 24.26 27.65
C THR A 432 -5.58 25.47 27.02
N LYS A 433 -5.34 26.68 27.52
CA LYS A 433 -5.98 27.91 27.00
C LYS A 433 -5.82 28.09 25.48
N GLY A 434 -4.68 27.68 24.91
CA GLY A 434 -4.44 27.72 23.46
C GLY A 434 -5.23 26.66 22.70
N SER A 435 -5.24 25.42 23.20
CA SER A 435 -6.04 24.31 22.66
C SER A 435 -7.54 24.63 22.64
N LYS A 436 -8.01 25.25 23.73
CA LYS A 436 -9.39 25.69 23.95
C LYS A 436 -9.88 26.58 22.81
N ALA A 437 -9.14 27.64 22.50
CA ALA A 437 -9.51 28.60 21.45
C ALA A 437 -9.62 27.96 20.05
N ILE A 438 -8.70 27.04 19.72
CA ILE A 438 -8.67 26.38 18.40
C ILE A 438 -9.86 25.44 18.22
N LEU A 439 -10.19 24.62 19.23
CA LEU A 439 -11.36 23.73 19.18
C LEU A 439 -12.67 24.49 19.15
N THR A 440 -12.80 25.54 19.97
CA THR A 440 -13.99 26.39 19.97
C THR A 440 -14.21 27.01 18.59
N GLY A 441 -13.18 27.62 18.00
CA GLY A 441 -13.31 28.19 16.65
C GLY A 441 -13.65 27.16 15.58
N CYS A 442 -13.08 25.94 15.65
CA CYS A 442 -13.40 24.87 14.70
C CYS A 442 -14.85 24.38 14.85
N MET A 443 -15.33 24.25 16.08
CA MET A 443 -16.70 23.81 16.39
C MET A 443 -17.74 24.88 16.04
N GLU A 444 -17.47 26.15 16.35
CA GLU A 444 -18.31 27.28 15.92
C GLU A 444 -18.42 27.30 14.39
N SER A 445 -17.31 27.11 13.69
CA SER A 445 -17.28 26.99 12.23
C SER A 445 -18.03 25.76 11.68
N LEU A 446 -18.17 24.67 12.44
CA LEU A 446 -18.97 23.51 12.04
C LEU A 446 -20.48 23.77 12.23
N LEU A 447 -20.83 24.57 13.23
CA LEU A 447 -22.20 24.82 13.67
C LEU A 447 -22.85 26.06 13.02
N SER A 448 -22.04 27.01 12.53
CA SER A 448 -22.42 28.02 11.54
C SER A 448 -22.59 27.36 10.18
#